data_AF-A0A3N5JMP0-F1
#
_entry.id   AF-A0A3N5JMP0-F1
#
_cell.length_a   1.000
_cell.length_b   1.000
_cell.length_c   1.000
_cell.angle_alpha   90.00
_cell.angle_beta   90.00
_cell.angle_gamma   90.00
#
_symmetry.space_group_name_H-M   'P 1'
#
loop_
_entity.id
_entity.type
_entity.pdbx_description
1 polymer ?
#
loop_
_entity_poly.entity_id
_entity_poly.type
_entity_poly.pdbx_seq_one_letter_code
_entity_poly.pdbx_strand_id
1 'polypeptide(L)'
;MKIEEVKNHLANHSPEKLKLAIIEIYRAIPKSIKESKEIDSIIINPDKFVQGRKGAKKPQAPDIELLRIDAEAFIEFARNELYFIPNQFVSKKERSQWRFIVKRLYKELSLSSQVESNLSPAVELLEKLYNLLCYSCSYTIFNSYDSFESIGVEQTEFFNRVLFLKYQIEPKRAFISNALKLMMHNSLNR
;
A
#
# COMPACT_ATOMS: atom_id res chain seq x y z
N MET A 1 2.34 -11.89 23.86
CA MET A 1 0.98 -11.82 24.42
C MET A 1 0.05 -11.22 23.39
N LYS A 2 -1.04 -11.91 23.02
CA LYS A 2 -2.05 -11.40 22.07
C LYS A 2 -2.90 -10.32 22.76
N ILE A 3 -3.58 -9.48 21.98
CA ILE A 3 -4.39 -8.39 22.54
C ILE A 3 -5.55 -8.89 23.41
N GLU A 4 -6.06 -10.09 23.16
CA GLU A 4 -7.11 -10.74 23.95
C GLU A 4 -6.59 -11.17 25.32
N GLU A 5 -5.38 -11.72 25.38
CA GLU A 5 -4.71 -12.07 26.64
C GLU A 5 -4.45 -10.81 27.47
N VAL A 6 -3.99 -9.72 26.84
CA VAL A 6 -3.79 -8.42 27.50
C VAL A 6 -5.10 -7.93 28.12
N LYS A 7 -6.22 -7.96 27.37
CA LYS A 7 -7.53 -7.53 27.88
C LYS A 7 -7.97 -8.35 29.10
N ASN A 8 -7.77 -9.67 29.06
CA ASN A 8 -8.11 -10.56 30.17
C ASN A 8 -7.28 -10.26 31.42
N HIS A 9 -5.98 -10.00 31.25
CA HIS A 9 -5.13 -9.59 32.38
C HIS A 9 -5.51 -8.22 32.94
N LEU A 10 -5.80 -7.23 32.08
CA LEU A 10 -6.22 -5.89 32.51
C LEU A 10 -7.58 -5.90 33.23
N ALA A 11 -8.49 -6.80 32.86
CA ALA A 11 -9.79 -6.95 33.51
C ALA A 11 -9.69 -7.46 34.96
N ASN A 12 -8.62 -8.19 35.28
CA ASN A 12 -8.39 -8.78 36.61
C ASN A 12 -7.67 -7.84 37.59
N HIS A 13 -7.34 -6.61 37.18
CA HIS A 13 -6.61 -5.65 38.00
C HIS A 13 -7.48 -4.45 38.40
N SER A 14 -7.24 -3.95 39.61
CA SER A 14 -7.92 -2.74 40.09
C SER A 14 -7.49 -1.50 39.27
N PRO A 15 -8.36 -0.49 39.13
CA PRO A 15 -8.06 0.72 38.37
C PRO A 15 -6.78 1.45 38.82
N GLU A 16 -6.42 1.37 40.10
CA GLU A 16 -5.20 1.96 40.63
C GLU A 16 -3.94 1.24 40.15
N LYS A 17 -3.96 -0.10 40.12
CA LYS A 17 -2.85 -0.89 39.58
C LYS A 17 -2.68 -0.65 38.08
N LEU A 18 -3.78 -0.42 37.35
CA LEU A 18 -3.75 -0.07 35.93
C LEU A 18 -3.09 1.29 35.68
N LYS A 19 -3.37 2.30 36.51
CA LYS A 19 -2.70 3.61 36.43
C LYS A 19 -1.18 3.48 36.61
N LEU A 20 -0.75 2.72 37.61
CA LEU A 20 0.68 2.47 37.87
C LEU A 20 1.35 1.74 36.70
N ALA A 21 0.67 0.72 36.13
CA ALA A 21 1.18 0.01 34.97
C ALA A 21 1.35 0.92 33.74
N ILE A 22 0.38 1.80 33.48
CA ILE A 22 0.46 2.76 32.36
C ILE A 22 1.63 3.73 32.54
N ILE A 23 1.86 4.22 33.77
CA ILE A 23 2.99 5.11 34.08
C ILE A 23 4.32 4.41 33.81
N GLU A 24 4.47 3.16 34.24
CA GLU A 24 5.72 2.42 34.08
C GLU A 24 5.98 2.06 32.60
N ILE A 25 4.92 1.68 31.87
CA ILE A 25 4.98 1.46 30.42
C ILE A 25 5.38 2.77 29.71
N TYR A 26 4.76 3.89 30.07
CA TYR A 26 5.08 5.18 29.45
C TYR A 26 6.52 5.62 29.75
N ARG A 27 7.03 5.37 30.96
CA ARG A 27 8.43 5.64 31.32
C ARG A 27 9.41 4.80 30.49
N ALA A 28 9.07 3.54 30.21
CA ALA A 28 9.91 2.62 29.44
C ALA A 28 10.00 2.95 27.93
N ILE A 29 9.11 3.80 27.40
CA ILE A 29 9.10 4.15 25.96
C ILE A 29 10.13 5.27 25.67
N PRO A 30 11.04 5.08 24.69
CA PRO A 30 11.96 6.13 24.21
C PRO A 30 11.22 7.35 23.65
N LYS A 31 11.80 8.55 23.82
CA LYS A 31 11.19 9.82 23.41
C LYS A 31 10.84 9.87 21.91
N SER A 32 11.71 9.37 21.04
CA SER A 32 11.47 9.28 19.60
C SER A 32 10.24 8.43 19.23
N ILE A 33 9.92 7.42 20.04
CA ILE A 33 8.74 6.56 19.84
C ILE A 33 7.47 7.25 20.37
N LYS A 34 7.58 8.02 21.45
CA LYS A 34 6.46 8.82 21.98
C LYS A 34 5.97 9.84 20.96
N GLU A 35 6.90 10.53 20.33
CA GLU A 35 6.63 11.55 19.30
C GLU A 35 6.09 10.92 18.01
N SER A 36 6.74 9.87 17.49
CA SER A 36 6.33 9.23 16.22
C SER A 36 4.98 8.50 16.28
N LYS A 37 4.59 7.97 17.45
CA LYS A 37 3.33 7.24 17.63
C LYS A 37 2.25 8.05 18.37
N GLU A 38 2.46 9.34 18.55
CA GLU A 38 1.53 10.25 19.24
C GLU A 38 1.04 9.70 20.59
N ILE A 39 1.93 9.06 21.36
CA ILE A 39 1.56 8.36 22.61
C ILE A 39 1.00 9.35 23.65
N ASP A 40 1.50 10.58 23.64
CA ASP A 40 1.04 11.65 24.52
C ASP A 40 -0.44 11.99 24.26
N SER A 41 -0.85 11.99 23.00
CA SER A 41 -2.24 12.21 22.59
C SER A 41 -3.19 11.14 23.13
N ILE A 42 -2.72 9.88 23.25
CA ILE A 42 -3.49 8.75 23.78
C ILE A 42 -3.75 8.92 25.28
N ILE A 43 -2.78 9.41 26.03
CA ILE A 43 -2.88 9.59 27.49
C ILE A 43 -3.76 10.80 27.83
N ILE A 44 -3.60 11.90 27.08
CA ILE A 44 -4.33 13.15 27.33
C ILE A 44 -5.81 13.03 26.92
N ASN A 45 -6.10 12.32 25.82
CA ASN A 45 -7.46 12.20 25.27
C ASN A 45 -7.81 10.75 24.90
N PRO A 46 -8.05 9.85 25.88
CA PRO A 46 -8.35 8.44 25.61
C PRO A 46 -9.64 8.26 24.79
N ASP A 47 -10.62 9.15 24.94
CA ASP A 47 -11.92 9.07 24.27
C ASP A 47 -11.83 9.30 22.75
N LYS A 48 -10.88 10.11 22.28
CA LYS A 48 -10.64 10.31 20.84
C LYS A 48 -10.18 9.01 20.16
N PHE A 49 -9.43 8.17 20.88
CA PHE A 49 -8.98 6.87 20.37
C PHE A 49 -10.08 5.79 20.43
N VAL A 50 -11.01 5.88 21.38
CA VAL A 50 -12.19 4.98 21.46
C VAL A 50 -13.20 5.34 20.37
N GLN A 51 -13.45 6.62 20.14
CA GLN A 51 -14.34 7.10 19.07
C GLN A 51 -13.74 6.90 17.67
N GLY A 52 -12.42 7.10 17.50
CA GLY A 52 -11.70 6.80 16.25
C GLY A 52 -11.74 5.32 15.85
N ARG A 53 -11.93 4.39 16.80
CA ARG A 53 -12.11 2.95 16.51
C ARG A 53 -13.56 2.54 16.24
N LYS A 54 -14.55 3.26 16.78
CA LYS A 54 -15.98 3.01 16.51
C LYS A 54 -16.52 3.77 15.30
N GLY A 55 -15.73 4.68 14.73
CA GLY A 55 -16.10 5.55 13.62
C GLY A 55 -15.08 5.64 12.48
N ALA A 56 -14.10 4.74 12.38
CA ALA A 56 -13.45 4.52 11.10
C ALA A 56 -14.50 3.86 10.21
N LYS A 57 -15.21 4.65 9.37
CA LYS A 57 -15.85 4.10 8.17
C LYS A 57 -14.84 3.12 7.59
N LYS A 58 -15.21 1.84 7.41
CA LYS A 58 -14.44 0.94 6.55
C LYS A 58 -14.09 1.80 5.34
N PRO A 59 -12.79 1.99 4.98
CA PRO A 59 -12.45 2.83 3.85
C PRO A 59 -13.34 2.34 2.72
N GLN A 60 -14.28 3.19 2.29
CA GLN A 60 -15.17 2.82 1.20
C GLN A 60 -14.22 2.48 0.07
N ALA A 61 -14.31 1.24 -0.42
CA ALA A 61 -13.39 0.79 -1.45
C ALA A 61 -13.42 1.84 -2.56
N PRO A 62 -12.25 2.37 -2.97
CA PRO A 62 -12.21 3.36 -4.02
C PRO A 62 -12.96 2.86 -5.26
N ASP A 63 -13.63 3.78 -5.96
CA ASP A 63 -14.35 3.46 -7.17
C ASP A 63 -13.38 2.87 -8.21
N ILE A 64 -13.60 1.61 -8.57
CA ILE A 64 -12.72 0.87 -9.45
C ILE A 64 -12.74 1.41 -10.88
N GLU A 65 -13.84 2.03 -11.32
CA GLU A 65 -13.94 2.65 -12.63
C GLU A 65 -13.03 3.88 -12.72
N LEU A 66 -13.06 4.71 -11.68
CA LEU A 66 -12.19 5.88 -11.58
C LEU A 66 -10.72 5.47 -11.46
N LEU A 67 -10.42 4.44 -10.65
CA LEU A 67 -9.08 3.88 -10.56
C LEU A 67 -8.57 3.35 -11.90
N ARG A 68 -9.44 2.72 -12.70
CA ARG A 68 -9.08 2.24 -14.03
C ARG A 68 -8.69 3.39 -14.95
N ILE A 69 -9.53 4.43 -15.03
CA ILE A 69 -9.26 5.61 -15.86
C ILE A 69 -7.92 6.23 -15.46
N ASP A 70 -7.71 6.47 -14.16
CA ASP A 70 -6.46 7.04 -13.64
C ASP A 70 -5.24 6.17 -13.96
N ALA A 71 -5.35 4.86 -13.71
CA ALA A 71 -4.25 3.93 -13.91
C ALA A 71 -3.89 3.76 -15.38
N GLU A 72 -4.89 3.62 -16.27
CA GLU A 72 -4.67 3.44 -17.70
C GLU A 72 -4.07 4.70 -18.34
N ALA A 73 -4.58 5.88 -17.98
CA ALA A 73 -3.99 7.15 -18.43
C ALA A 73 -2.53 7.28 -17.96
N PHE A 74 -2.25 6.96 -16.70
CA PHE A 74 -0.89 6.97 -16.16
C PHE A 74 0.03 6.02 -16.94
N ILE A 75 -0.41 4.78 -17.17
CA ILE A 75 0.37 3.76 -17.89
C ILE A 75 0.62 4.20 -19.34
N GLU A 76 -0.39 4.72 -20.02
CA GLU A 76 -0.27 5.21 -21.39
C GLU A 76 0.74 6.36 -21.48
N PHE A 77 0.62 7.36 -20.62
CA PHE A 77 1.54 8.49 -20.59
C PHE A 77 2.97 8.08 -20.23
N ALA A 78 3.14 7.13 -19.31
CA ALA A 78 4.45 6.59 -18.96
C ALA A 78 5.10 5.82 -20.11
N ARG A 79 4.33 5.01 -20.85
CA ARG A 79 4.82 4.28 -22.03
C ARG A 79 5.19 5.20 -23.19
N ASN A 80 4.53 6.35 -23.31
CA ASN A 80 4.86 7.40 -24.27
C ASN A 80 5.94 8.37 -23.75
N GLU A 81 6.66 8.01 -22.68
CA GLU A 81 7.79 8.78 -22.11
C GLU A 81 7.40 10.19 -21.61
N LEU A 82 6.10 10.46 -21.47
CA LEU A 82 5.58 11.78 -21.08
C LEU A 82 5.87 12.11 -19.60
N TYR A 83 6.24 11.12 -18.79
CA TYR A 83 6.72 11.39 -17.43
C TYR A 83 8.22 11.75 -17.37
N PHE A 84 8.98 11.47 -18.44
CA PHE A 84 10.39 11.80 -18.56
C PHE A 84 10.59 13.14 -19.30
N ILE A 85 10.06 13.24 -20.52
CA ILE A 85 10.32 14.35 -21.44
C ILE A 85 9.35 15.52 -21.20
N PRO A 86 9.77 16.80 -21.28
CA PRO A 86 8.85 17.93 -21.27
C PRO A 86 7.78 17.85 -22.37
N ASN A 87 6.51 17.99 -21.98
CA ASN A 87 5.36 17.92 -22.89
C ASN A 87 4.18 18.74 -22.36
N GLN A 88 3.10 18.83 -23.15
CA GLN A 88 1.90 19.61 -22.81
C GLN A 88 0.83 18.82 -22.03
N PHE A 89 0.93 17.49 -22.00
CA PHE A 89 -0.06 16.61 -21.38
C PHE A 89 0.20 16.43 -19.88
N VAL A 90 1.47 16.21 -19.50
CA VAL A 90 1.92 15.97 -18.12
C VAL A 90 2.74 17.16 -17.64
N SER A 91 2.20 17.89 -16.68
CA SER A 91 2.85 19.08 -16.12
C SER A 91 4.20 18.75 -15.48
N LYS A 92 5.13 19.72 -15.42
CA LYS A 92 6.44 19.53 -14.76
C LYS A 92 6.30 19.02 -13.31
N LYS A 93 5.31 19.54 -12.58
CA LYS A 93 5.03 19.13 -11.20
C LYS A 93 4.62 17.66 -11.16
N GLU A 94 3.68 17.26 -12.00
CA GLU A 94 3.20 15.88 -12.06
C GLU A 94 4.30 14.91 -12.49
N ARG A 95 5.12 15.27 -13.49
CA ARG A 95 6.32 14.50 -13.88
C ARG A 95 7.25 14.24 -12.71
N SER A 96 7.52 15.24 -11.88
CA SER A 96 8.38 15.09 -10.68
C SER A 96 7.73 14.28 -9.54
N GLN A 97 6.41 14.10 -9.59
CA GLN A 97 5.59 13.48 -8.55
C GLN A 97 5.02 12.11 -8.95
N TRP A 98 5.45 11.55 -10.10
CA TRP A 98 4.99 10.25 -10.63
C TRP A 98 4.98 9.14 -9.56
N ARG A 99 6.01 9.09 -8.71
CA ARG A 99 6.14 8.08 -7.63
C ARG A 99 4.98 8.13 -6.62
N PHE A 100 4.45 9.31 -6.35
CA PHE A 100 3.29 9.47 -5.47
C PHE A 100 2.01 8.98 -6.15
N ILE A 101 1.90 9.17 -7.47
CA ILE A 101 0.77 8.65 -8.27
C ILE A 101 0.77 7.12 -8.22
N VAL A 102 1.90 6.49 -8.53
CA VAL A 102 2.06 5.03 -8.49
C VAL A 102 1.77 4.49 -7.09
N LYS A 103 2.34 5.10 -6.05
CA LYS A 103 2.13 4.67 -4.66
C LYS A 103 0.67 4.75 -4.24
N ARG A 104 -0.03 5.82 -4.66
CA ARG A 104 -1.48 5.97 -4.46
C ARG A 104 -2.23 4.86 -5.17
N LEU A 105 -1.99 4.66 -6.47
CA LEU A 105 -2.65 3.64 -7.28
C LEU A 105 -2.46 2.24 -6.69
N TYR A 106 -1.22 1.87 -6.33
CA TYR A 106 -0.92 0.59 -5.70
C TYR A 106 -1.74 0.37 -4.42
N LYS A 107 -1.79 1.37 -3.54
CA LYS A 107 -2.52 1.30 -2.27
C LYS A 107 -4.03 1.21 -2.50
N GLU A 108 -4.57 2.04 -3.38
CA GLU A 108 -6.01 2.11 -3.65
C GLU A 108 -6.50 0.85 -4.36
N LEU A 109 -5.78 0.35 -5.36
CA LEU A 109 -6.08 -0.94 -6.00
C LEU A 109 -5.99 -2.11 -5.03
N SER A 110 -4.99 -2.11 -4.13
CA SER A 110 -4.85 -3.13 -3.09
C SER A 110 -5.99 -3.12 -2.06
N LEU A 111 -6.62 -1.96 -1.85
CA LEU A 111 -7.81 -1.84 -1.02
C LEU A 111 -9.06 -2.26 -1.79
N SER A 112 -9.21 -1.83 -3.05
CA SER A 112 -10.33 -2.22 -3.90
C SER A 112 -10.37 -3.72 -4.16
N SER A 113 -9.22 -4.40 -4.22
CA SER A 113 -9.15 -5.86 -4.36
C SER A 113 -9.75 -6.64 -3.17
N GLN A 114 -10.08 -5.99 -2.05
CA GLN A 114 -10.76 -6.61 -0.92
C GLN A 114 -12.28 -6.76 -1.15
N VAL A 115 -12.82 -6.09 -2.17
CA VAL A 115 -14.22 -6.21 -2.58
C VAL A 115 -14.30 -7.18 -3.75
N GLU A 116 -15.12 -8.22 -3.61
CA GLU A 116 -15.22 -9.31 -4.59
C GLU A 116 -15.54 -8.83 -6.01
N SER A 117 -16.49 -7.89 -6.15
CA SER A 117 -16.85 -7.30 -7.46
C SER A 117 -15.69 -6.55 -8.13
N ASN A 118 -14.74 -6.05 -7.34
CA ASN A 118 -13.62 -5.24 -7.82
C ASN A 118 -12.34 -6.07 -7.94
N LEU A 119 -12.34 -7.33 -7.49
CA LEU A 119 -11.14 -8.15 -7.42
C LEU A 119 -10.49 -8.32 -8.79
N SER A 120 -11.25 -8.80 -9.79
CA SER A 120 -10.74 -9.03 -11.15
C SER A 120 -10.13 -7.75 -11.78
N PRO A 121 -10.86 -6.61 -11.86
CA PRO A 121 -10.28 -5.39 -12.44
C PRO A 121 -9.12 -4.82 -11.62
N ALA A 122 -9.14 -4.94 -10.29
CA ALA A 122 -8.02 -4.48 -9.48
C ALA A 122 -6.74 -5.29 -9.73
N VAL A 123 -6.88 -6.62 -9.92
CA VAL A 123 -5.75 -7.50 -10.25
C VAL A 123 -5.14 -7.18 -11.60
N GLU A 124 -5.99 -6.95 -12.62
CA GLU A 124 -5.53 -6.58 -13.95
C GLU A 124 -4.73 -5.28 -13.92
N LEU A 125 -5.23 -4.26 -13.22
CA LEU A 125 -4.55 -2.97 -13.10
C LEU A 125 -3.25 -3.06 -12.28
N LEU A 126 -3.23 -3.85 -11.21
CA LEU A 126 -2.01 -4.10 -10.44
C LEU A 126 -0.94 -4.81 -11.27
N GLU A 127 -1.33 -5.77 -12.10
CA GLU A 127 -0.40 -6.45 -13.02
C GLU A 127 0.14 -5.49 -14.09
N LYS A 128 -0.72 -4.68 -14.70
CA LYS A 128 -0.31 -3.64 -15.66
C LYS A 128 0.68 -2.66 -15.02
N LEU A 129 0.41 -2.22 -13.79
CA LEU A 129 1.28 -1.32 -13.03
C LEU A 129 2.62 -1.98 -12.68
N TYR A 130 2.61 -3.23 -12.24
CA TYR A 130 3.84 -4.01 -11.97
C TYR A 130 4.73 -4.12 -13.21
N ASN A 131 4.15 -4.50 -14.36
CA ASN A 131 4.86 -4.61 -15.63
C ASN A 131 5.48 -3.26 -16.04
N LEU A 132 4.76 -2.16 -15.85
CA LEU A 132 5.30 -0.82 -16.15
C LEU A 132 6.51 -0.48 -15.27
N LEU A 133 6.46 -0.78 -13.98
CA LEU A 133 7.58 -0.51 -13.06
C LEU A 133 8.80 -1.37 -13.35
N CYS A 134 8.60 -2.62 -13.74
CA CYS A 134 9.69 -3.48 -14.19
C CYS A 134 10.30 -2.97 -15.50
N TYR A 135 9.45 -2.53 -16.44
CA TYR A 135 9.89 -1.89 -17.66
C TYR A 135 10.71 -0.62 -17.37
N SER A 136 10.29 0.23 -16.43
CA SER A 136 11.04 1.43 -16.06
C SER A 136 12.35 1.18 -15.31
N CYS A 137 12.57 -0.02 -14.78
CA CYS A 137 13.89 -0.43 -14.29
C CYS A 137 14.87 -0.76 -15.42
N SER A 138 14.35 -1.15 -16.60
CA SER A 138 15.18 -1.46 -17.79
C SER A 138 15.27 -0.29 -18.78
N TYR A 139 14.31 0.63 -18.77
CA TYR A 139 14.18 1.74 -19.71
C TYR A 139 13.91 3.04 -18.98
N THR A 140 14.52 4.14 -19.46
CA THR A 140 14.38 5.45 -18.84
C THR A 140 13.06 6.13 -19.22
N ILE A 141 11.97 5.75 -18.54
CA ILE A 141 10.65 6.41 -18.68
C ILE A 141 10.26 7.29 -17.49
N PHE A 142 11.05 7.24 -16.41
CA PHE A 142 10.96 8.13 -15.26
C PHE A 142 12.34 8.72 -14.95
N ASN A 143 12.39 9.80 -14.17
CA ASN A 143 13.65 10.43 -13.75
C ASN A 143 14.30 9.73 -12.54
N SER A 144 14.24 8.39 -12.50
CA SER A 144 14.73 7.54 -11.41
C SER A 144 15.31 6.25 -11.96
N TYR A 145 16.37 5.74 -11.35
CA TYR A 145 17.00 4.46 -11.75
C TYR A 145 16.19 3.25 -11.28
N ASP A 146 15.80 3.20 -10.00
CA ASP A 146 14.93 2.14 -9.47
C ASP A 146 13.54 2.70 -9.15
N SER A 147 12.53 2.19 -9.87
CA SER A 147 11.15 2.64 -9.73
C SER A 147 10.47 2.07 -8.48
N PHE A 148 10.86 0.87 -8.04
CA PHE A 148 10.36 0.22 -6.83
C PHE A 148 10.92 0.90 -5.57
N GLU A 149 12.21 1.23 -5.56
CA GLU A 149 12.84 2.03 -4.50
C GLU A 149 12.17 3.41 -4.39
N SER A 150 11.92 4.06 -5.54
CA SER A 150 11.33 5.40 -5.59
C SER A 150 9.92 5.48 -5.01
N ILE A 151 9.13 4.41 -5.12
CA ILE A 151 7.78 4.32 -4.53
C ILE A 151 7.80 3.76 -3.10
N GLY A 152 8.92 3.16 -2.68
CA GLY A 152 9.11 2.53 -1.38
C GLY A 152 8.33 1.23 -1.25
N VAL A 153 8.32 0.40 -2.30
CA VAL A 153 7.72 -0.94 -2.30
C VAL A 153 8.72 -1.90 -2.93
N GLU A 154 9.09 -2.96 -2.21
CA GLU A 154 9.97 -4.01 -2.72
C GLU A 154 9.34 -4.68 -3.96
N GLN A 155 10.13 -4.87 -5.03
CA GLN A 155 9.62 -5.52 -6.25
C GLN A 155 9.07 -6.92 -5.97
N THR A 156 9.73 -7.66 -5.07
CA THR A 156 9.31 -9.00 -4.65
C THR A 156 7.99 -8.96 -3.88
N GLU A 157 7.78 -7.97 -3.01
CA GLU A 157 6.53 -7.77 -2.29
C GLU A 157 5.38 -7.47 -3.26
N PHE A 158 5.59 -6.55 -4.20
CA PHE A 158 4.61 -6.21 -5.23
C PHE A 158 4.26 -7.46 -6.07
N PHE A 159 5.28 -8.17 -6.56
CA PHE A 159 5.11 -9.38 -7.35
C PHE A 159 4.29 -10.46 -6.61
N ASN A 160 4.67 -10.77 -5.36
CA ASN A 160 3.97 -11.74 -4.53
C ASN A 160 2.51 -11.35 -4.30
N ARG A 161 2.23 -10.04 -4.15
CA ARG A 161 0.87 -9.54 -4.01
C ARG A 161 0.05 -9.77 -5.28
N VAL A 162 0.61 -9.49 -6.46
CA VAL A 162 -0.06 -9.76 -7.74
C VAL A 162 -0.35 -11.25 -7.88
N LEU A 163 0.64 -12.13 -7.63
CA LEU A 163 0.45 -13.58 -7.70
C LEU A 163 -0.62 -14.08 -6.74
N PHE A 164 -0.61 -13.61 -5.49
CA PHE A 164 -1.60 -14.00 -4.48
C PHE A 164 -3.03 -13.69 -4.94
N LEU A 165 -3.26 -12.52 -5.54
CA LEU A 165 -4.58 -12.14 -6.01
C LEU A 165 -4.96 -12.86 -7.32
N LYS A 166 -4.02 -13.04 -8.26
CA LYS A 166 -4.25 -13.82 -9.49
C LYS A 166 -4.66 -15.26 -9.16
N TYR A 167 -4.04 -15.87 -8.15
CA TYR A 167 -4.39 -17.22 -7.71
C TYR A 167 -5.85 -17.35 -7.24
N GLN A 168 -6.47 -16.26 -6.76
CA GLN A 168 -7.87 -16.27 -6.32
C GLN A 168 -8.87 -16.26 -7.49
N ILE A 169 -8.48 -15.69 -8.64
CA ILE A 169 -9.39 -15.50 -9.79
C ILE A 169 -9.10 -16.43 -10.96
N GLU A 170 -7.87 -16.90 -11.12
CA GLU A 170 -7.47 -17.70 -12.29
C GLU A 170 -7.59 -19.21 -12.03
N PRO A 171 -8.00 -20.01 -13.02
CA PRO A 171 -7.89 -21.46 -12.96
C PRO A 171 -6.42 -21.89 -12.77
N LYS A 172 -6.17 -22.90 -11.92
CA LYS A 172 -4.81 -23.35 -11.53
C LYS A 172 -3.81 -23.48 -12.69
N ARG A 173 -4.22 -24.09 -13.81
CA ARG A 173 -3.34 -24.26 -14.98
C ARG A 173 -2.99 -22.92 -15.65
N ALA A 174 -3.96 -22.03 -15.78
CA ALA A 174 -3.76 -20.70 -16.34
C ALA A 174 -2.85 -19.86 -15.43
N PHE A 175 -3.13 -19.90 -14.12
CA PHE A 175 -2.31 -19.23 -13.10
C PHE A 175 -0.83 -19.59 -13.20
N ILE A 176 -0.49 -20.88 -13.25
CA ILE A 176 0.92 -21.31 -13.34
C ILE A 176 1.58 -20.76 -14.59
N SER A 177 0.94 -20.89 -15.75
CA SER A 177 1.45 -20.37 -17.02
C SER A 177 1.65 -18.85 -16.96
N ASN A 178 0.66 -18.10 -16.46
CA ASN A 178 0.70 -16.65 -16.41
C ASN A 178 1.74 -16.14 -15.40
N ALA A 179 1.84 -16.77 -14.23
CA ALA A 179 2.85 -16.45 -13.22
C ALA A 179 4.27 -16.64 -13.75
N LEU A 180 4.52 -17.75 -14.48
CA LEU A 180 5.82 -18.01 -15.10
C LEU A 180 6.15 -16.96 -16.17
N LYS A 181 5.19 -16.62 -17.04
CA LYS A 181 5.37 -15.54 -18.04
C LYS A 181 5.69 -14.21 -17.37
N LEU A 182 4.95 -13.86 -16.31
CA LEU A 182 5.16 -12.62 -15.56
C LEU A 182 6.56 -12.56 -14.95
N MET A 183 7.04 -13.66 -14.39
CA MET A 183 8.40 -13.77 -13.84
C MET A 183 9.48 -13.69 -14.93
N MET A 184 9.28 -14.37 -16.06
CA MET A 184 10.26 -14.40 -17.15
C MET A 184 10.39 -13.04 -17.87
N HIS A 185 9.29 -12.30 -18.01
CA HIS A 185 9.29 -10.99 -18.66
C HIS A 185 9.77 -9.86 -17.73
N ASN A 186 9.73 -10.07 -16.41
CA ASN A 186 10.11 -9.07 -15.42
C ASN A 186 11.14 -9.66 -14.47
N SER A 187 12.41 -9.67 -14.90
CA SER A 187 13.50 -10.10 -14.03
C SER A 187 13.49 -9.27 -12.74
N LEU A 188 13.47 -9.95 -11.59
CA LEU A 188 13.61 -9.29 -10.30
C LEU A 188 14.96 -8.59 -10.24
N ASN A 189 14.97 -7.29 -9.90
CA ASN A 189 16.16 -6.54 -9.53
C ASN A 189 16.84 -7.33 -8.41
N ARG A 190 18.08 -7.76 -8.65
CA ARG A 190 18.93 -8.43 -7.67
C ARG A 190 19.78 -7.42 -6.94
#